data_AF-A0A2T1CMG9-F1
#
_entry.id   AF-A0A2T1CMG9-F1
#
_cell.length_a   1.000
_cell.length_b   1.000
_cell.length_c   1.000
_cell.angle_alpha   90.00
_cell.angle_beta   90.00
_cell.angle_gamma   90.00
#
_symmetry.space_group_name_H-M   'P 1'
#
loop_
_entity.id
_entity.type
_entity.pdbx_description
1 polymer ?
#
loop_
_entity_poly.entity_id
_entity_poly.type
_entity_poly.pdbx_seq_one_letter_code
_entity_poly.pdbx_strand_id
1 'polypeptide(L)'
;MELYFEKPIGKGTFADIWLGTDEIGRNVAIKILRKEGKEASTVLQYAQALARAKHPNVVALYSIEKLQVPGQGEEQCIVMEYVDGSTLAERLADGFEPREAFNIGKAILSGVQFIHAQGLAHMDLHDENILITKEGDVKIIDIMYMHSLSGITENVRLNCLNSDVRQLIKILAQILAKTYFEYEAETQFLSNLNSLPTLCNVSQNYLDIFTVISEKLEDVVDLFKVNPVSLKLYKFRAECQHDVDLLESALGEDVVSISKSKHRFPDIEVKLVTVLTLDEIRARMREIEDSHVMLQTIAHHLDYTGNREYDLM
;
A
#
# COMPACT_ATOMS: atom_id res chain seq x y z
N MET A 1 8.29 32.57 -1.73
CA MET A 1 6.99 32.45 -2.43
C MET A 1 6.11 33.57 -1.91
N GLU A 2 5.24 34.21 -2.69
CA GLU A 2 4.26 35.12 -2.10
C GLU A 2 3.07 34.29 -1.61
N LEU A 3 2.69 34.47 -0.33
CA LEU A 3 1.68 33.65 0.32
C LEU A 3 0.62 34.52 0.97
N TYR A 4 -0.63 34.16 0.73
CA TYR A 4 -1.80 34.86 1.22
C TYR A 4 -2.52 33.98 2.23
N PHE A 5 -2.59 34.39 3.50
CA PHE A 5 -3.31 33.66 4.54
C PHE A 5 -4.82 33.87 4.40
N GLU A 6 -5.59 32.79 4.42
CA GLU A 6 -7.05 32.86 4.31
C GLU A 6 -7.74 32.61 5.65
N LYS A 7 -7.62 31.39 6.20
CA LYS A 7 -8.27 31.00 7.46
C LYS A 7 -7.49 29.94 8.21
N PRO A 8 -7.58 29.89 9.55
CA PRO A 8 -7.07 28.76 10.31
C PRO A 8 -7.91 27.50 10.02
N ILE A 9 -7.24 26.37 9.80
CA ILE A 9 -7.86 25.07 9.50
C ILE A 9 -7.51 23.98 10.51
N GLY A 10 -6.49 24.20 11.35
CA GLY A 10 -6.14 23.29 12.45
C GLY A 10 -5.48 24.04 13.60
N LYS A 11 -5.82 23.67 14.83
CA LYS A 11 -5.14 24.15 16.05
C LYS A 11 -4.72 22.94 16.86
N GLY A 12 -3.42 22.64 16.85
CA GLY A 12 -2.84 21.54 17.61
C GLY A 12 -2.04 22.02 18.82
N THR A 13 -1.58 21.06 19.62
CA THR A 13 -0.63 21.29 20.73
C THR A 13 0.73 21.79 20.22
N PHE A 14 1.15 21.35 19.02
CA PHE A 14 2.50 21.59 18.50
C PHE A 14 2.56 22.63 17.36
N ALA A 15 1.46 22.88 16.67
CA ALA A 15 1.41 23.84 15.57
C ALA A 15 -0.02 24.35 15.30
N ASP A 16 -0.08 25.55 14.72
CA ASP A 16 -1.29 26.06 14.09
C ASP A 16 -1.18 25.85 12.58
N ILE A 17 -2.26 25.41 11.93
CA ILE A 17 -2.31 25.22 10.48
C ILE A 17 -3.30 26.20 9.88
N TRP A 18 -2.86 26.90 8.84
CA TRP A 18 -3.66 27.82 8.05
C TRP A 18 -3.83 27.32 6.62
N LEU A 19 -5.02 27.54 6.06
CA LEU A 19 -5.20 27.57 4.63
C LEU A 19 -4.69 28.91 4.11
N GLY A 20 -3.95 28.85 3.01
CA GLY A 20 -3.59 30.02 2.24
C GLY A 20 -3.51 29.70 0.76
N THR A 21 -3.08 30.69 0.00
CA THR A 21 -2.90 30.62 -1.45
C THR A 21 -1.51 31.14 -1.83
N ASP A 22 -0.88 30.52 -2.85
CA ASP A 22 0.37 31.02 -3.44
C ASP A 22 0.14 32.05 -4.56
N GLU A 23 1.21 32.63 -5.11
CA GLU A 23 1.15 33.65 -6.16
C GLU A 23 0.40 33.26 -7.44
N ILE A 24 0.21 31.97 -7.70
CA ILE A 24 -0.51 31.45 -8.87
C ILE A 24 -1.91 30.95 -8.51
N GLY A 25 -2.38 31.22 -7.29
CA GLY A 25 -3.72 30.91 -6.82
C GLY A 25 -3.93 29.44 -6.45
N ARG A 26 -2.87 28.69 -6.15
CA ARG A 26 -3.01 27.31 -5.64
C ARG A 26 -3.19 27.33 -4.13
N ASN A 27 -4.11 26.52 -3.63
CA ASN A 27 -4.29 26.32 -2.20
C ASN A 27 -3.07 25.62 -1.58
N VAL A 28 -2.64 26.12 -0.43
CA VAL A 28 -1.53 25.57 0.35
C VAL A 28 -1.90 25.48 1.82
N ALA A 29 -1.33 24.48 2.50
CA ALA A 29 -1.37 24.40 3.95
C ALA A 29 -0.10 25.04 4.52
N ILE A 30 -0.27 25.93 5.50
CA ILE A 30 0.82 26.66 6.15
C ILE A 30 0.86 26.23 7.61
N LYS A 31 1.85 25.41 7.98
CA LYS A 31 2.09 24.95 9.35
C LYS A 31 3.04 25.90 10.06
N ILE A 32 2.54 26.57 11.09
CA ILE A 32 3.31 27.52 11.90
C ILE A 32 4.04 26.76 12.99
N LEU A 33 5.38 26.81 12.98
CA LEU A 33 6.21 26.15 13.98
C LEU A 33 6.27 27.00 15.25
N ARG A 34 5.78 26.49 16.38
CA ARG A 34 5.89 27.21 17.65
C ARG A 34 7.36 27.25 18.10
N LYS A 35 7.85 28.43 18.48
CA LYS A 35 9.23 28.68 18.96
C LYS A 35 9.48 28.02 20.32
N GLU A 36 9.65 26.71 20.38
CA GLU A 36 10.23 26.06 21.57
C GLU A 36 11.51 25.30 21.18
N GLY A 37 12.66 25.89 21.52
CA GLY A 37 13.93 25.17 21.67
C GLY A 37 14.95 25.24 20.52
N LYS A 38 16.17 24.77 20.82
CA LYS A 38 17.36 24.68 19.94
C LYS A 38 17.20 23.72 18.74
N GLU A 39 15.99 23.29 18.42
CA GLU A 39 15.67 22.20 17.48
C GLU A 39 15.26 22.68 16.07
N ALA A 40 15.01 23.98 15.90
CA ALA A 40 14.57 24.56 14.63
C ALA A 40 15.54 24.31 13.45
N SER A 41 16.86 24.26 13.70
CA SER A 41 17.87 23.97 12.67
C SER A 41 17.82 22.52 12.17
N THR A 42 17.46 21.59 13.06
CA THR A 42 17.35 20.17 12.74
C THR A 42 16.09 19.92 11.92
N VAL A 43 14.95 20.46 12.35
CA VAL A 43 13.67 20.40 11.61
C VAL A 43 13.82 20.94 10.18
N LEU A 44 14.57 22.04 10.00
CA LEU A 44 14.84 22.64 8.69
C LEU A 44 15.56 21.71 7.71
N GLN A 45 16.59 20.99 8.16
CA GLN A 45 17.36 20.09 7.29
C GLN A 45 16.50 18.92 6.78
N TYR A 46 15.59 18.40 7.61
CA TYR A 46 14.75 17.27 7.23
C TYR A 46 13.57 17.64 6.35
N ALA A 47 12.92 18.76 6.66
CA ALA A 47 11.91 19.30 5.78
C ALA A 47 12.54 19.62 4.40
N GLN A 48 13.78 20.11 4.33
CA GLN A 48 14.50 20.22 3.05
C GLN A 48 14.75 18.88 2.34
N ALA A 49 15.03 17.80 3.07
CA ALA A 49 15.18 16.46 2.50
C ALA A 49 13.85 15.95 1.89
N LEU A 50 12.74 16.09 2.62
CA LEU A 50 11.41 15.73 2.13
C LEU A 50 10.94 16.63 0.97
N ALA A 51 11.24 17.94 0.98
CA ALA A 51 10.95 18.82 -0.16
C ALA A 51 11.61 18.35 -1.47
N ARG A 52 12.76 17.69 -1.40
CA ARG A 52 13.46 17.17 -2.58
C ARG A 52 12.87 15.87 -3.10
N ALA A 53 12.16 15.12 -2.26
CA ALA A 53 11.66 13.79 -2.57
C ALA A 53 10.13 13.80 -2.62
N LYS A 54 9.56 13.67 -3.82
CA LYS A 54 8.10 13.66 -4.03
C LYS A 54 7.59 12.23 -4.17
N HIS A 55 6.52 11.92 -3.44
CA HIS A 55 5.81 10.64 -3.55
C HIS A 55 4.30 10.92 -3.56
N PRO A 56 3.49 10.23 -4.39
CA PRO A 56 2.05 10.48 -4.48
C PRO A 56 1.33 10.36 -3.13
N ASN A 57 1.76 9.40 -2.29
CA ASN A 57 1.13 9.12 -1.00
C ASN A 57 1.74 9.81 0.22
N VAL A 58 2.59 10.81 0.01
CA VAL A 58 3.15 11.65 1.07
C VAL A 58 2.89 13.11 0.71
N VAL A 59 2.46 13.89 1.68
CA VAL A 59 2.19 15.32 1.49
C VAL A 59 3.42 16.03 0.93
N ALA A 60 3.24 16.79 -0.15
CA ALA A 60 4.36 17.50 -0.76
C ALA A 60 4.73 18.74 0.06
N LEU A 61 6.00 18.85 0.45
CA LEU A 61 6.55 20.08 1.02
C LEU A 61 6.96 21.02 -0.12
N TYR A 62 6.51 22.27 -0.10
CA TYR A 62 6.88 23.27 -1.09
C TYR A 62 8.07 24.11 -0.63
N SER A 63 8.01 24.66 0.58
CA SER A 63 9.08 25.49 1.12
C SER A 63 9.03 25.59 2.65
N ILE A 64 10.10 26.14 3.22
CA ILE A 64 10.17 26.53 4.62
C ILE A 64 10.61 27.98 4.63
N GLU A 65 9.76 28.86 5.14
CA GLU A 65 9.94 30.31 5.02
C GLU A 65 9.59 30.98 6.35
N LYS A 66 10.17 32.15 6.60
CA LYS A 66 9.67 33.02 7.67
C LYS A 66 8.57 33.89 7.08
N LEU A 67 7.37 33.80 7.65
CA LEU A 67 6.18 34.50 7.15
C LEU A 67 5.63 35.42 8.23
N GLN A 68 5.04 36.54 7.79
CA GLN A 68 4.25 37.40 8.67
C GLN A 68 2.87 36.77 8.86
N VAL A 69 2.67 36.09 9.98
CA VAL A 69 1.43 35.39 10.33
C VAL A 69 0.44 36.39 10.95
N PRO A 70 -0.83 36.43 10.49
CA PRO A 70 -1.85 37.29 11.07
C PRO A 70 -2.00 37.08 12.58
N GLY A 71 -1.76 38.14 13.36
CA GLY A 71 -1.89 38.12 14.82
C GLY A 71 -0.75 37.45 15.60
N GLN A 72 0.28 36.91 14.92
CA GLN A 72 1.45 36.28 15.58
C GLN A 72 2.79 36.94 15.19
N GLY A 73 2.84 37.72 14.09
CA GLY A 73 4.06 38.38 13.63
C GLY A 73 4.94 37.43 12.80
N GLU A 74 6.26 37.64 12.80
CA GLU A 74 7.17 36.80 12.01
C GLU A 74 7.39 35.43 12.67
N GLU A 75 6.90 34.40 11.99
CA GLU A 75 7.04 33.01 12.43
C GLU A 75 7.65 32.12 11.34
N GLN A 76 8.34 31.08 11.78
CA GLN A 76 8.86 30.07 10.87
C GLN A 76 7.74 29.13 10.46
N CYS A 77 7.49 29.03 9.16
CA CYS A 77 6.38 28.30 8.59
C CYS A 77 6.87 27.25 7.61
N ILE A 78 6.18 26.12 7.62
CA ILE A 78 6.28 25.09 6.59
C ILE A 78 5.10 25.27 5.64
N VAL A 79 5.41 25.36 4.35
CA VAL A 79 4.42 25.50 3.27
C VAL A 79 4.34 24.17 2.54
N MET A 80 3.16 23.58 2.48
CA MET A 80 2.94 22.24 1.96
C MET A 80 1.63 22.15 1.17
N GLU A 81 1.48 21.04 0.46
CA GLU A 81 0.26 20.65 -0.23
C GLU A 81 -0.95 20.75 0.70
N TYR A 82 -1.96 21.49 0.26
CA TYR A 82 -3.28 21.45 0.90
C TYR A 82 -4.03 20.22 0.37
N VAL A 83 -4.36 19.31 1.29
CA VAL A 83 -5.11 18.09 0.97
C VAL A 83 -6.57 18.33 1.33
N ASP A 84 -7.42 18.50 0.31
CA ASP A 84 -8.87 18.66 0.46
C ASP A 84 -9.54 17.28 0.55
N GLY A 85 -9.89 16.87 1.75
CA GLY A 85 -10.37 15.52 2.02
C GLY A 85 -10.73 15.28 3.48
N SER A 86 -11.01 14.02 3.81
CA SER A 86 -11.26 13.56 5.18
C SER A 86 -10.09 12.74 5.70
N THR A 87 -9.95 12.66 7.01
CA THR A 87 -9.00 11.74 7.64
C THR A 87 -9.44 10.28 7.46
N LEU A 88 -8.50 9.34 7.56
CA LEU A 88 -8.82 7.92 7.62
C LEU A 88 -9.66 7.62 8.88
N ALA A 89 -9.41 8.32 9.99
CA ALA A 89 -10.19 8.21 11.22
C ALA A 89 -11.69 8.50 10.98
N GLU A 90 -12.01 9.58 10.26
CA GLU A 90 -13.39 9.90 9.86
C GLU A 90 -13.95 8.83 8.92
N ARG A 91 -13.17 8.41 7.93
CA ARG A 91 -13.61 7.44 6.90
C ARG A 91 -13.87 6.04 7.47
N LEU A 92 -13.13 5.64 8.52
CA LEU A 92 -13.31 4.37 9.23
C LEU A 92 -14.70 4.21 9.86
N ALA A 93 -15.47 5.30 10.01
CA ALA A 93 -16.85 5.26 10.51
C ALA A 93 -17.83 4.64 9.50
N ASP A 94 -17.58 4.82 8.20
CA ASP A 94 -18.53 4.49 7.13
C ASP A 94 -18.33 3.08 6.54
N GLY A 95 -17.21 2.41 6.87
CA GLY A 95 -16.84 1.10 6.32
C GLY A 95 -16.32 1.15 4.88
N PHE A 96 -15.67 0.08 4.43
CA PHE A 96 -15.00 0.02 3.13
C PHE A 96 -15.44 -1.17 2.29
N GLU A 97 -15.57 -0.95 0.98
CA GLU A 97 -15.56 -2.05 0.02
C GLU A 97 -14.14 -2.63 -0.07
N PRO A 98 -13.96 -3.95 -0.30
CA PRO A 98 -12.64 -4.55 -0.30
C PRO A 98 -11.63 -3.92 -1.27
N ARG A 99 -12.09 -3.51 -2.46
CA ARG A 99 -11.23 -2.83 -3.43
C ARG A 99 -10.75 -1.46 -2.94
N GLU A 100 -11.61 -0.73 -2.24
CA GLU A 100 -11.27 0.56 -1.64
C GLU A 100 -10.26 0.36 -0.51
N ALA A 101 -10.52 -0.57 0.40
CA ALA A 101 -9.62 -0.93 1.48
C ALA A 101 -8.23 -1.33 0.98
N PHE A 102 -8.16 -2.19 -0.05
CA PHE A 102 -6.91 -2.58 -0.69
C PHE A 102 -6.12 -1.37 -1.20
N ASN A 103 -6.79 -0.47 -1.93
CA ASN A 103 -6.14 0.71 -2.52
C ASN A 103 -5.63 1.65 -1.43
N ILE A 104 -6.43 1.89 -0.38
CA ILE A 104 -6.04 2.73 0.75
C ILE A 104 -4.82 2.12 1.46
N GLY A 105 -4.89 0.85 1.85
CA GLY A 105 -3.80 0.18 2.55
C GLY A 105 -2.51 0.13 1.71
N LYS A 106 -2.61 -0.21 0.42
CA LYS A 106 -1.47 -0.20 -0.52
C LYS A 106 -0.83 1.18 -0.62
N ALA A 107 -1.63 2.23 -0.67
CA ALA A 107 -1.14 3.59 -0.73
C ALA A 107 -0.42 4.02 0.57
N ILE A 108 -0.96 3.65 1.74
CA ILE A 108 -0.32 3.89 3.04
C ILE A 108 1.03 3.15 3.11
N LEU A 109 1.05 1.86 2.74
CA LEU A 109 2.26 1.04 2.69
C LEU A 109 3.34 1.70 1.81
N SER A 110 2.96 2.13 0.61
CA SER A 110 3.86 2.81 -0.34
C SER A 110 4.42 4.11 0.25
N GLY A 111 3.58 4.91 0.91
CA GLY A 111 4.00 6.15 1.56
C GLY A 111 4.99 5.91 2.71
N VAL A 112 4.71 4.95 3.61
CA VAL A 112 5.62 4.61 4.72
C VAL A 112 6.95 4.03 4.20
N GLN A 113 6.91 3.16 3.19
CA GLN A 113 8.12 2.63 2.56
C GLN A 113 8.99 3.75 1.98
N PHE A 114 8.37 4.73 1.32
CA PHE A 114 9.07 5.89 0.82
C PHE A 114 9.73 6.71 1.94
N ILE A 115 9.00 7.00 3.04
CA ILE A 115 9.54 7.73 4.20
C ILE A 115 10.77 7.00 4.76
N HIS A 116 10.67 5.68 4.97
CA HIS A 116 11.77 4.86 5.49
C HIS A 116 12.96 4.81 4.52
N ALA A 117 12.71 4.75 3.21
CA ALA A 117 13.75 4.78 2.18
C ALA A 117 14.51 6.11 2.12
N GLN A 118 13.89 7.23 2.52
CA GLN A 118 14.57 8.51 2.71
C GLN A 118 15.40 8.57 4.00
N GLY A 119 15.46 7.48 4.77
CA GLY A 119 16.13 7.45 6.07
C GLY A 119 15.39 8.27 7.13
N LEU A 120 14.06 8.34 7.03
CA LEU A 120 13.17 9.02 7.96
C LEU A 120 12.22 8.02 8.62
N ALA A 121 11.67 8.41 9.76
CA ALA A 121 10.54 7.75 10.40
C ALA A 121 9.41 8.77 10.53
N HIS A 122 8.16 8.32 10.49
CA HIS A 122 6.99 9.17 10.71
C HIS A 122 6.88 9.61 12.17
N MET A 123 7.12 8.69 13.10
CA MET A 123 7.10 8.86 14.57
C MET A 123 5.75 9.22 15.20
N ASP A 124 4.79 9.70 14.41
CA ASP A 124 3.41 9.99 14.83
C ASP A 124 2.36 9.37 13.90
N LEU A 125 2.63 8.15 13.43
CA LEU A 125 1.75 7.50 12.46
C LEU A 125 0.46 7.04 13.16
N HIS A 126 -0.68 7.58 12.72
CA HIS A 126 -2.03 7.19 13.13
C HIS A 126 -3.05 7.56 12.03
N ASP A 127 -4.30 7.14 12.20
CA ASP A 127 -5.40 7.33 11.25
C ASP A 127 -5.78 8.81 11.03
N GLU A 128 -5.68 9.69 12.03
CA GLU A 128 -5.87 11.14 11.78
C GLU A 128 -4.75 11.79 10.94
N ASN A 129 -3.55 11.17 10.86
CA ASN A 129 -2.42 11.65 10.03
C ASN A 129 -2.41 11.04 8.61
N ILE A 130 -3.50 10.39 8.23
CA ILE A 130 -3.71 9.86 6.89
C ILE A 130 -4.95 10.55 6.34
N LEU A 131 -4.80 11.33 5.28
CA LEU A 131 -5.90 11.98 4.59
C LEU A 131 -6.25 11.22 3.31
N ILE A 132 -7.53 11.23 2.97
CA ILE A 132 -8.08 10.68 1.74
C ILE A 132 -8.76 11.85 1.02
N THR A 133 -8.27 12.19 -0.17
CA THR A 133 -8.85 13.27 -0.99
C THR A 133 -10.24 12.88 -1.47
N LYS A 134 -10.99 13.85 -1.98
CA LYS A 134 -12.30 13.61 -2.61
C LYS A 134 -12.23 12.66 -3.80
N GLU A 135 -11.07 12.59 -4.45
CA GLU A 135 -10.77 11.70 -5.58
C GLU A 135 -10.33 10.29 -5.13
N GLY A 136 -10.16 10.07 -3.82
CA GLY A 136 -9.75 8.79 -3.23
C GLY A 136 -8.24 8.62 -3.09
N ASP A 137 -7.44 9.65 -3.35
CA ASP A 137 -5.99 9.59 -3.18
C ASP A 137 -5.60 9.68 -1.70
N VAL A 138 -4.71 8.80 -1.26
CA VAL A 138 -4.19 8.81 0.11
C VAL A 138 -2.97 9.70 0.24
N LYS A 139 -2.92 10.51 1.30
CA LYS A 139 -1.81 11.38 1.68
C LYS A 139 -1.43 11.18 3.14
N ILE A 140 -0.20 10.75 3.40
CA ILE A 140 0.39 10.76 4.74
C ILE A 140 0.87 12.18 5.06
N ILE A 141 0.41 12.74 6.18
CA ILE A 141 0.75 14.08 6.67
C ILE A 141 1.45 14.04 8.02
N ASP A 142 1.94 15.20 8.47
CA ASP A 142 2.53 15.41 9.79
C ASP A 142 3.64 14.43 10.19
N ILE A 143 4.55 14.18 9.25
CA ILE A 143 5.78 13.45 9.50
C ILE A 143 6.59 14.22 10.55
N MET A 144 6.79 13.62 11.73
CA MET A 144 7.53 14.27 12.81
C MET A 144 9.05 14.16 12.59
N TYR A 145 9.71 15.31 12.62
CA TYR A 145 11.12 15.47 12.24
C TYR A 145 12.12 15.38 13.41
N MET A 146 11.70 14.89 14.58
CA MET A 146 12.36 15.27 15.84
C MET A 146 13.77 14.70 16.05
N HIS A 147 14.13 13.57 15.45
CA HIS A 147 15.48 13.03 15.59
C HIS A 147 16.01 12.50 14.26
N SER A 148 16.65 13.41 13.54
CA SER A 148 17.84 13.17 12.74
C SER A 148 18.44 11.77 12.87
N LEU A 149 18.04 10.81 12.02
CA LEU A 149 18.67 9.48 11.98
C LEU A 149 20.19 9.57 11.68
N SER A 150 20.71 10.74 11.31
CA SER A 150 22.14 11.04 11.37
C SER A 150 22.57 11.47 12.79
N GLY A 151 23.40 10.66 13.43
CA GLY A 151 24.02 10.97 14.73
C GLY A 151 23.36 10.30 15.95
N ILE A 152 22.20 9.66 15.77
CA ILE A 152 21.66 8.70 16.73
C ILE A 152 22.23 7.31 16.47
N THR A 153 22.29 6.50 17.51
CA THR A 153 22.76 5.11 17.38
C THR A 153 21.79 4.31 16.51
N GLU A 154 22.30 3.28 15.82
CA GLU A 154 21.48 2.40 14.98
C GLU A 154 20.29 1.81 15.76
N ASN A 155 20.46 1.57 17.07
CA ASN A 155 19.38 1.12 17.94
C ASN A 155 18.23 2.12 18.05
N VAL A 156 18.52 3.42 18.17
CA VAL A 156 17.46 4.45 18.22
C VAL A 156 16.75 4.54 16.87
N ARG A 157 17.51 4.49 15.78
CA ARG A 157 16.96 4.44 14.42
C ARG A 157 15.99 3.27 14.24
N LEU A 158 16.43 2.05 14.57
CA LEU A 158 15.59 0.86 14.49
C LEU A 158 14.36 0.96 15.38
N ASN A 159 14.48 1.54 16.58
CA ASN A 159 13.33 1.75 17.47
C ASN A 159 12.27 2.67 16.85
N CYS A 160 12.68 3.75 16.18
CA CYS A 160 11.77 4.66 15.47
C CYS A 160 11.07 3.95 14.30
N LEU A 161 11.83 3.27 13.43
CA LEU A 161 11.25 2.54 12.29
C LEU A 161 10.29 1.44 12.75
N ASN A 162 10.66 0.70 13.80
CA ASN A 162 9.80 -0.32 14.40
C ASN A 162 8.55 0.28 15.06
N SER A 163 8.62 1.53 15.53
CA SER A 163 7.46 2.24 16.04
C SER A 163 6.45 2.52 14.94
N ASP A 164 6.90 3.02 13.78
CA ASP A 164 6.02 3.22 12.62
C ASP A 164 5.40 1.89 12.18
N VAL A 165 6.18 0.81 12.10
CA VAL A 165 5.66 -0.51 11.71
C VAL A 165 4.56 -0.99 12.67
N ARG A 166 4.72 -0.80 13.98
CA ARG A 166 3.68 -1.15 14.96
C ARG A 166 2.40 -0.33 14.76
N GLN A 167 2.53 0.96 14.46
CA GLN A 167 1.38 1.84 14.22
C GLN A 167 0.70 1.51 12.88
N LEU A 168 1.49 1.21 11.85
CA LEU A 168 1.02 0.78 10.54
C LEU A 168 0.19 -0.51 10.64
N ILE A 169 0.64 -1.50 11.43
CA ILE A 169 -0.14 -2.72 11.67
C ILE A 169 -1.52 -2.39 12.25
N LYS A 170 -1.61 -1.46 13.22
CA LYS A 170 -2.89 -1.05 13.81
C LYS A 170 -3.80 -0.40 12.76
N ILE A 171 -3.27 0.51 11.96
CA ILE A 171 -4.01 1.20 10.89
C ILE A 171 -4.57 0.18 9.88
N LEU A 172 -3.71 -0.73 9.40
CA LEU A 172 -4.13 -1.75 8.44
C LEU A 172 -5.17 -2.70 9.03
N ALA A 173 -5.00 -3.10 10.29
CA ALA A 173 -6.00 -3.90 11.01
C ALA A 173 -7.34 -3.17 11.13
N GLN A 174 -7.34 -1.87 11.49
CA GLN A 174 -8.55 -1.05 11.54
C GLN A 174 -9.25 -0.97 10.17
N ILE A 175 -8.49 -0.80 9.08
CA ILE A 175 -9.05 -0.82 7.72
C ILE A 175 -9.73 -2.16 7.45
N LEU A 176 -9.04 -3.28 7.70
CA LEU A 176 -9.59 -4.63 7.48
C LEU A 176 -10.84 -4.89 8.33
N ALA A 177 -10.83 -4.47 9.60
CA ALA A 177 -11.96 -4.58 10.52
C ALA A 177 -13.20 -3.83 10.04
N LYS A 178 -12.99 -2.73 9.31
CA LYS A 178 -14.04 -1.89 8.73
C LYS A 178 -14.37 -2.24 7.29
N THR A 179 -13.76 -3.28 6.73
CA THR A 179 -14.00 -3.70 5.34
C THR A 179 -15.07 -4.80 5.29
N TYR A 180 -15.95 -4.74 4.30
CA TYR A 180 -16.98 -5.76 4.07
C TYR A 180 -16.38 -7.04 3.46
N PHE A 181 -15.89 -7.93 4.32
CA PHE A 181 -15.44 -9.27 3.95
C PHE A 181 -16.45 -10.35 4.36
N GLU A 182 -16.42 -11.50 3.67
CA GLU A 182 -17.15 -12.72 4.08
C GLU A 182 -16.41 -13.54 5.16
N TYR A 183 -15.22 -13.10 5.58
CA TYR A 183 -14.35 -13.76 6.54
C TYR A 183 -13.68 -12.75 7.48
N GLU A 184 -13.09 -13.25 8.57
CA GLU A 184 -12.41 -12.43 9.59
C GLU A 184 -11.01 -11.95 9.13
N ALA A 185 -10.98 -11.02 8.18
CA ALA A 185 -9.76 -10.53 7.56
C ALA A 185 -8.76 -9.90 8.55
N GLU A 186 -9.25 -9.14 9.54
CA GLU A 186 -8.40 -8.55 10.59
C GLU A 186 -7.73 -9.63 11.44
N THR A 187 -8.50 -10.60 11.94
CA THR A 187 -7.99 -11.71 12.75
C THR A 187 -6.92 -12.48 11.98
N GLN A 188 -7.19 -12.79 10.70
CA GLN A 188 -6.24 -13.49 9.84
C GLN A 188 -4.96 -12.68 9.64
N PHE A 189 -5.09 -11.39 9.31
CA PHE A 189 -3.96 -10.48 9.13
C PHE A 189 -3.06 -10.46 10.36
N LEU A 190 -3.63 -10.25 11.55
CA LEU A 190 -2.87 -10.20 12.80
C LEU A 190 -2.23 -11.55 13.13
N SER A 191 -2.90 -12.67 12.86
CA SER A 191 -2.39 -14.01 13.17
C SER A 191 -1.22 -14.45 12.30
N ASN A 192 -1.12 -13.91 11.08
CA ASN A 192 -0.03 -14.20 10.14
C ASN A 192 1.27 -13.44 10.46
N LEU A 193 1.25 -12.47 11.38
CA LEU A 193 2.42 -11.68 11.70
C LEU A 193 3.34 -12.39 12.71
N ASN A 194 4.64 -12.39 12.40
CA ASN A 194 5.67 -12.87 13.32
C ASN A 194 5.81 -11.95 14.55
N SER A 195 6.51 -12.42 15.58
CA SER A 195 6.76 -11.65 16.82
C SER A 195 7.53 -10.34 16.63
N LEU A 196 8.33 -10.24 15.57
CA LEU A 196 9.07 -9.04 15.17
C LEU A 196 8.78 -8.74 13.69
N PRO A 197 7.63 -8.13 13.38
CA PRO A 197 7.23 -7.87 12.01
C PRO A 197 8.10 -6.77 11.37
N THR A 198 8.51 -6.99 10.13
CA THR A 198 9.20 -5.98 9.30
C THR A 198 8.19 -5.29 8.39
N LEU A 199 8.52 -4.09 7.88
CA LEU A 199 7.67 -3.40 6.90
C LEU A 199 7.38 -4.28 5.67
N CYS A 200 8.37 -5.03 5.19
CA CYS A 200 8.22 -5.94 4.05
C CYS A 200 7.20 -7.05 4.34
N ASN A 201 7.33 -7.74 5.47
CA ASN A 201 6.40 -8.83 5.83
C ASN A 201 4.99 -8.31 6.12
N VAL A 202 4.86 -7.13 6.75
CA VAL A 202 3.55 -6.49 6.96
C VAL A 202 2.89 -6.13 5.63
N SER A 203 3.67 -5.57 4.70
CA SER A 203 3.17 -5.19 3.38
C SER A 203 2.67 -6.40 2.62
N GLN A 204 3.50 -7.45 2.53
CA GLN A 204 3.13 -8.68 1.82
C GLN A 204 1.89 -9.32 2.44
N ASN A 205 1.90 -9.51 3.77
CA ASN A 205 0.77 -10.11 4.49
C ASN A 205 -0.53 -9.33 4.28
N TYR A 206 -0.48 -7.99 4.27
CA TYR A 206 -1.67 -7.17 4.00
C TYR A 206 -2.21 -7.40 2.59
N LEU A 207 -1.34 -7.43 1.57
CA LEU A 207 -1.76 -7.72 0.20
C LEU A 207 -2.31 -9.14 0.07
N ASP A 208 -1.71 -10.10 0.79
CA ASP A 208 -2.09 -11.50 0.77
C ASP A 208 -3.54 -11.72 1.25
N ILE A 209 -4.04 -10.88 2.17
CA ILE A 209 -5.44 -10.89 2.61
C ILE A 209 -6.39 -10.68 1.43
N PHE A 210 -6.03 -9.84 0.46
CA PHE A 210 -6.90 -9.51 -0.67
C PHE A 210 -6.75 -10.45 -1.86
N THR A 211 -5.72 -11.30 -1.90
CA THR A 211 -5.52 -12.30 -2.97
C THR A 211 -6.68 -13.29 -3.08
N VAL A 212 -7.48 -13.45 -2.02
CA VAL A 212 -8.68 -14.30 -2.01
C VAL A 212 -9.87 -13.67 -2.77
N ILE A 213 -9.87 -12.35 -3.00
CA ILE A 213 -10.96 -11.63 -3.70
C ILE A 213 -10.88 -11.77 -5.23
N SER A 214 -9.79 -12.33 -5.75
CA SER A 214 -9.49 -12.54 -7.17
C SER A 214 -10.33 -13.65 -7.85
N GLU A 215 -11.64 -13.73 -7.61
CA GLU A 215 -12.51 -14.62 -8.42
C GLU A 215 -12.96 -13.98 -9.74
N LYS A 216 -12.88 -12.65 -9.87
CA LYS A 216 -13.17 -11.92 -11.11
C LYS A 216 -11.90 -11.40 -11.76
N LEU A 217 -11.68 -11.81 -13.01
CA LEU A 217 -10.50 -11.45 -13.79
C LEU A 217 -10.31 -9.93 -13.90
N GLU A 218 -11.40 -9.17 -13.95
CA GLU A 218 -11.41 -7.70 -14.02
C GLU A 218 -10.77 -7.05 -12.79
N ASP A 219 -10.89 -7.64 -11.61
CA ASP A 219 -10.31 -7.10 -10.38
C ASP A 219 -8.80 -7.36 -10.30
N VAL A 220 -8.32 -8.46 -10.90
CA VAL A 220 -6.89 -8.81 -10.99
C VAL A 220 -6.15 -7.86 -11.93
N VAL A 221 -6.78 -7.51 -13.05
CA VAL A 221 -6.27 -6.57 -14.05
C VAL A 221 -5.91 -5.23 -13.42
N ASP A 222 -6.85 -4.69 -12.62
CA ASP A 222 -6.68 -3.38 -11.98
C ASP A 222 -5.69 -3.43 -10.79
N LEU A 223 -5.63 -4.56 -10.08
CA LEU A 223 -4.76 -4.76 -8.91
C LEU A 223 -3.26 -4.74 -9.27
N PHE A 224 -2.92 -5.39 -10.39
CA PHE A 224 -1.55 -5.63 -10.84
C PHE A 224 -1.08 -4.70 -11.95
N LYS A 225 -1.91 -3.74 -12.39
CA LYS A 225 -1.61 -2.82 -13.52
C LYS A 225 -1.21 -3.54 -14.82
N VAL A 226 -1.80 -4.70 -15.09
CA VAL A 226 -1.58 -5.45 -16.34
C VAL A 226 -2.69 -5.07 -17.32
N ASN A 227 -2.39 -5.00 -18.63
CA ASN A 227 -3.40 -4.67 -19.63
C ASN A 227 -4.50 -5.77 -19.67
N PRO A 228 -5.79 -5.44 -19.48
CA PRO A 228 -6.88 -6.42 -19.43
C PRO A 228 -6.94 -7.36 -20.62
N VAL A 229 -6.60 -6.83 -21.80
CA VAL A 229 -6.68 -7.56 -23.06
C VAL A 229 -5.64 -8.70 -23.13
N SER A 230 -4.57 -8.62 -22.35
CA SER A 230 -3.51 -9.64 -22.31
C SER A 230 -3.72 -10.75 -21.29
N LEU A 231 -4.63 -10.56 -20.32
CA LEU A 231 -4.82 -11.53 -19.24
C LEU A 231 -5.78 -12.65 -19.65
N LYS A 232 -5.38 -13.88 -19.33
CA LYS A 232 -6.12 -15.09 -19.68
C LYS A 232 -6.37 -15.91 -18.42
N LEU A 233 -7.63 -16.32 -18.25
CA LEU A 233 -8.03 -17.28 -17.23
C LEU A 233 -8.07 -18.67 -17.82
N TYR A 234 -7.29 -19.57 -17.23
CA TYR A 234 -7.33 -20.99 -17.52
C TYR A 234 -7.86 -21.77 -16.32
N LYS A 235 -8.60 -22.84 -16.61
CA LYS A 235 -9.01 -23.83 -15.62
C LYS A 235 -8.47 -25.19 -16.04
N PHE A 236 -7.96 -25.95 -15.06
CA PHE A 236 -7.48 -27.30 -15.27
C PHE A 236 -7.53 -28.13 -13.99
N ARG A 237 -7.32 -29.44 -14.13
CA ARG A 237 -7.16 -30.38 -13.01
C ARG A 237 -5.73 -30.86 -12.93
N ALA A 238 -5.22 -30.94 -11.71
CA ALA A 238 -3.95 -31.56 -11.37
C ALA A 238 -4.18 -32.76 -10.43
N GLU A 239 -3.33 -33.77 -10.54
CA GLU A 239 -3.44 -34.99 -9.73
C GLU A 239 -3.09 -34.73 -8.27
N CYS A 240 -2.03 -33.97 -8.02
CA CYS A 240 -1.59 -33.65 -6.67
C CYS A 240 -1.10 -32.20 -6.52
N GLN A 241 -0.92 -31.79 -5.26
CA GLN A 241 -0.49 -30.44 -4.91
C GLN A 241 0.93 -30.14 -5.42
N HIS A 242 1.79 -31.15 -5.39
CA HIS A 242 3.19 -31.04 -5.82
C HIS A 242 3.30 -30.60 -7.29
N ASP A 243 2.43 -31.12 -8.16
CA ASP A 243 2.38 -30.77 -9.58
C ASP A 243 2.04 -29.29 -9.81
N VAL A 244 1.11 -28.77 -8.99
CA VAL A 244 0.71 -27.36 -9.06
C VAL A 244 1.83 -26.45 -8.60
N ASP A 245 2.58 -26.85 -7.56
CA ASP A 245 3.70 -26.08 -7.02
C ASP A 245 4.89 -26.06 -8.00
N LEU A 246 5.15 -27.17 -8.70
CA LEU A 246 6.15 -27.23 -9.78
C LEU A 246 5.77 -26.34 -10.96
N LEU A 247 4.50 -26.37 -11.38
CA LEU A 247 3.98 -25.53 -12.45
C LEU A 247 4.08 -24.04 -12.09
N GLU A 248 3.67 -23.67 -10.87
CA GLU A 248 3.79 -22.31 -10.36
C GLU A 248 5.25 -21.83 -10.40
N SER A 249 6.20 -22.67 -9.99
CA SER A 249 7.64 -22.37 -10.09
C SER A 249 8.16 -22.26 -11.52
N ALA A 250 7.63 -23.06 -12.47
CA ALA A 250 8.09 -23.06 -13.86
C ALA A 250 7.56 -21.85 -14.67
N LEU A 251 6.35 -21.38 -14.32
CA LEU A 251 5.73 -20.23 -14.96
C LEU A 251 6.26 -18.89 -14.39
N GLY A 252 6.72 -18.86 -13.13
CA GLY A 252 7.45 -17.72 -12.57
C GLY A 252 6.67 -16.41 -12.53
N GLU A 253 7.32 -15.30 -12.87
CA GLU A 253 6.73 -13.94 -12.82
C GLU A 253 5.59 -13.71 -13.82
N ASP A 254 5.40 -14.62 -14.79
CA ASP A 254 4.31 -14.54 -15.76
C ASP A 254 2.95 -15.00 -15.17
N VAL A 255 2.93 -15.54 -13.95
CA VAL A 255 1.72 -15.91 -13.21
C VAL A 255 1.25 -14.73 -12.37
N VAL A 256 0.02 -14.31 -12.61
CA VAL A 256 -0.61 -13.25 -11.83
C VAL A 256 -1.33 -13.82 -10.60
N SER A 257 -2.01 -14.95 -10.77
CA SER A 257 -2.55 -15.71 -9.63
C SER A 257 -2.77 -17.17 -9.98
N ILE A 258 -2.65 -18.04 -8.98
CA ILE A 258 -3.00 -19.45 -9.06
C ILE A 258 -3.81 -19.83 -7.83
N SER A 259 -5.06 -20.26 -8.01
CA SER A 259 -5.92 -20.72 -6.93
C SER A 259 -6.23 -22.20 -7.05
N LYS A 260 -6.32 -22.86 -5.89
CA LYS A 260 -6.35 -24.32 -5.76
C LYS A 260 -7.57 -24.69 -4.92
N SER A 261 -8.50 -25.47 -5.47
CA SER A 261 -9.64 -25.99 -4.71
C SER A 261 -9.61 -27.52 -4.68
N LYS A 262 -9.58 -28.09 -3.48
CA LYS A 262 -9.63 -29.54 -3.26
C LYS A 262 -11.09 -30.03 -3.33
N HIS A 263 -11.35 -31.02 -4.18
CA HIS A 263 -12.56 -31.85 -4.11
C HIS A 263 -12.23 -33.24 -3.53
N ARG A 264 -13.26 -34.01 -3.14
CA ARG A 264 -13.08 -35.39 -2.66
C ARG A 264 -12.50 -36.23 -3.81
N PHE A 265 -11.19 -36.49 -3.70
CA PHE A 265 -10.31 -37.42 -4.40
C PHE A 265 -10.83 -38.20 -5.63
N PRO A 266 -10.06 -38.25 -6.74
CA PRO A 266 -8.92 -37.40 -7.12
C PRO A 266 -9.38 -36.21 -7.97
N ASP A 267 -8.55 -35.16 -8.00
CA ASP A 267 -8.55 -33.96 -8.87
C ASP A 267 -8.58 -32.64 -8.05
N ILE A 268 -7.41 -31.98 -7.95
CA ILE A 268 -7.31 -30.59 -7.52
C ILE A 268 -7.72 -29.73 -8.70
N GLU A 269 -8.75 -28.90 -8.54
CA GLU A 269 -9.10 -27.91 -9.54
C GLU A 269 -8.22 -26.68 -9.35
N VAL A 270 -7.59 -26.25 -10.43
CA VAL A 270 -6.66 -25.12 -10.49
C VAL A 270 -7.26 -24.06 -11.40
N LYS A 271 -7.32 -22.83 -10.92
CA LYS A 271 -7.58 -21.64 -11.74
C LYS A 271 -6.28 -20.86 -11.85
N LEU A 272 -5.82 -20.63 -13.08
CA LEU A 272 -4.57 -19.93 -13.39
C LEU A 272 -4.88 -18.64 -14.16
N VAL A 273 -4.41 -17.51 -13.63
CA VAL A 273 -4.45 -16.21 -14.30
C VAL A 273 -3.04 -15.84 -14.74
N THR A 274 -2.84 -15.65 -16.03
CA THR A 274 -1.52 -15.38 -16.62
C THR A 274 -1.65 -14.58 -17.91
N VAL A 275 -0.55 -13.94 -18.32
CA VAL A 275 -0.41 -13.32 -19.65
C VAL A 275 -0.09 -14.33 -20.76
N LEU A 276 0.29 -15.55 -20.38
CA LEU A 276 0.73 -16.60 -21.30
C LEU A 276 -0.42 -17.18 -22.12
N THR A 277 -0.14 -17.49 -23.38
CA THR A 277 -0.97 -18.33 -24.25
C THR A 277 -0.99 -19.78 -23.76
N LEU A 278 -2.00 -20.53 -24.18
CA LEU A 278 -2.12 -21.95 -23.88
C LEU A 278 -0.90 -22.74 -24.36
N ASP A 279 -0.35 -22.38 -25.53
CA ASP A 279 0.82 -23.05 -26.11
C ASP A 279 2.12 -22.76 -25.33
N GLU A 280 2.27 -21.54 -24.81
CA GLU A 280 3.40 -21.17 -23.94
C GLU A 280 3.33 -21.90 -22.60
N ILE A 281 2.14 -22.01 -22.00
CA ILE A 281 1.93 -22.78 -20.77
C ILE A 281 2.30 -24.25 -21.02
N ARG A 282 1.80 -24.85 -22.11
CA ARG A 282 2.13 -26.23 -22.51
C ARG A 282 3.63 -26.41 -22.79
N ALA A 283 4.31 -25.40 -23.34
CA ALA A 283 5.74 -25.46 -23.57
C ALA A 283 6.53 -25.49 -22.25
N ARG A 284 6.19 -24.62 -21.28
CA ARG A 284 6.84 -24.60 -19.96
C ARG A 284 6.60 -25.86 -19.16
N MET A 285 5.42 -26.47 -19.29
CA MET A 285 5.13 -27.76 -18.67
C MET A 285 6.06 -28.87 -19.17
N ARG A 286 6.36 -28.88 -20.48
CA ARG A 286 7.26 -29.89 -21.08
C ARG A 286 8.71 -29.79 -20.59
N GLU A 287 9.10 -28.67 -20.00
CA GLU A 287 10.45 -28.43 -19.46
C GLU A 287 10.63 -28.95 -18.02
N ILE A 288 9.55 -29.38 -17.35
CA ILE A 288 9.60 -29.91 -15.99
C ILE A 288 10.08 -31.38 -16.05
N GLU A 289 11.37 -31.61 -15.79
CA GLU A 289 11.95 -32.98 -15.70
C GLU A 289 11.29 -33.78 -14.56
N ASP A 290 10.98 -35.06 -14.83
CA ASP A 290 10.30 -36.03 -13.94
C ASP A 290 8.81 -35.80 -13.63
N SER A 291 8.13 -34.94 -14.40
CA SER A 291 6.76 -34.57 -14.08
C SER A 291 5.76 -35.73 -14.36
N HIS A 292 5.22 -36.32 -13.29
CA HIS A 292 3.92 -37.03 -13.31
C HIS A 292 2.76 -36.01 -13.43
N VAL A 293 3.01 -34.86 -14.05
CA VAL A 293 2.06 -33.75 -14.14
C VAL A 293 1.04 -34.11 -15.23
N MET A 294 0.10 -34.99 -14.88
CA MET A 294 -1.09 -35.21 -15.70
C MET A 294 -2.05 -34.04 -15.48
N LEU A 295 -1.88 -32.97 -16.25
CA LEU A 295 -2.92 -31.97 -16.38
C LEU A 295 -4.00 -32.49 -17.32
N GLN A 296 -5.21 -32.65 -16.80
CA GLN A 296 -6.27 -33.34 -17.55
C GLN A 296 -6.74 -32.54 -18.77
N THR A 297 -6.87 -31.22 -18.64
CA THR A 297 -7.22 -30.28 -19.72
C THR A 297 -6.91 -28.89 -19.22
N ILE A 298 -6.11 -28.11 -19.95
CA ILE A 298 -6.02 -26.65 -19.76
C ILE A 298 -6.86 -26.01 -20.87
N ALA A 299 -7.93 -25.31 -20.47
CA ALA A 299 -8.76 -24.57 -21.40
C ALA A 299 -9.04 -23.17 -20.85
N HIS A 300 -9.41 -22.25 -21.75
CA HIS A 300 -10.02 -21.01 -21.33
C HIS A 300 -11.23 -21.30 -20.46
N HIS A 301 -11.47 -20.49 -19.43
CA HIS A 301 -12.55 -20.74 -18.48
C HIS A 301 -13.94 -20.92 -19.12
N LEU A 302 -14.18 -20.33 -20.30
CA LEU A 302 -15.42 -20.44 -21.07
C LEU A 302 -15.56 -21.78 -21.81
N ASP A 303 -14.43 -22.38 -22.20
CA ASP A 303 -14.35 -23.60 -23.00
C ASP A 303 -13.99 -24.82 -22.14
N TYR A 304 -13.83 -24.63 -20.82
CA TYR A 304 -13.42 -25.67 -19.92
C TYR A 304 -14.56 -26.67 -19.69
N THR A 305 -14.44 -27.83 -20.34
CA THR A 305 -15.44 -28.91 -20.29
C THR A 305 -15.24 -29.87 -19.11
N GLY A 306 -14.09 -29.80 -18.42
CA GLY A 306 -13.74 -30.71 -17.32
C GLY A 306 -13.44 -32.16 -17.75
N ASN A 307 -13.34 -32.43 -19.06
CA ASN A 307 -12.98 -33.73 -19.60
C ASN A 307 -11.45 -33.94 -19.61
N ARG A 308 -11.01 -35.19 -19.80
CA ARG A 308 -9.58 -35.55 -19.93
C ARG A 308 -9.18 -35.55 -21.40
N GLU A 309 -8.25 -34.69 -21.79
CA GLU A 309 -7.53 -34.75 -23.06
C GLU A 309 -6.21 -35.50 -22.84
N TYR A 310 -6.10 -36.69 -23.41
CA TYR A 310 -4.91 -37.55 -23.28
C TYR A 310 -3.77 -37.17 -24.25
N ASP A 311 -3.97 -36.15 -25.10
CA ASP A 311 -3.03 -35.74 -26.14
C ASP A 311 -1.89 -34.83 -25.64
N LEU A 312 -1.79 -34.60 -24.32
CA LEU A 312 -0.77 -33.76 -23.68
C LEU A 312 0.37 -34.56 -23.02
N MET A 313 0.44 -35.88 -23.25
CA MET A 313 1.56 -36.74 -22.84
C MET A 313 2.73 -36.69 -23.82
#